data_AF-A0A961NNI1-F1
#
_entry.id   AF-A0A961NNI1-F1
#
_cell.length_a   1.000
_cell.length_b   1.000
_cell.length_c   1.000
_cell.angle_alpha   90.00
_cell.angle_beta   90.00
_cell.angle_gamma   90.00
#
_symmetry.space_group_name_H-M   'P 1'
#
loop_
_entity.id
_entity.type
_entity.pdbx_description
1 polymer ?
#
loop_
_entity_poly.entity_id
_entity_poly.type
_entity_poly.pdbx_seq_one_letter_code
_entity_poly.pdbx_strand_id
1 'polypeptide(L)'
;MQGSTSILRITARFFQIGVLAFLGAIIVHTLVMVAEFYLVERIELNIRNDFLGAIISMPMLPMLVAYGFLVACLLVLWHRTREALIDAHQRELSIEKEKAVRTAMQDLTASLAGKITVHNAEILKWISLQKGRGRQVSERLEHASQQIAMALHDLSELAFVTGYQNPARLLQHSVSELTPLTHAGGRSLVTVNKSAHEGTGSAN
;
A
#
# COMPACT_ATOMS: atom_id res chain seq x y z
N MET A 1 2.79 7.89 -11.87
CA MET A 1 1.45 8.34 -11.39
C MET A 1 0.52 9.01 -12.44
N GLN A 2 0.92 9.30 -13.69
CA GLN A 2 0.03 9.92 -14.69
C GLN A 2 -1.10 9.01 -15.22
N GLY A 3 -0.99 7.68 -15.07
CA GLY A 3 -1.97 6.73 -15.61
C GLY A 3 -3.31 6.69 -14.85
N SER A 4 -3.25 6.60 -13.52
CA SER A 4 -4.45 6.43 -12.66
C SER A 4 -5.37 7.65 -12.68
N THR A 5 -4.79 8.86 -12.65
CA THR A 5 -5.55 10.12 -12.78
C THR A 5 -6.16 10.31 -14.18
N SER A 6 -5.50 9.78 -15.21
CA SER A 6 -6.03 9.77 -16.58
C SER A 6 -7.24 8.85 -16.72
N ILE A 7 -7.16 7.63 -16.19
CA ILE A 7 -8.28 6.68 -16.21
C ILE A 7 -9.49 7.27 -15.46
N LEU A 8 -9.26 7.84 -14.29
CA LEU A 8 -10.31 8.47 -13.48
C LEU A 8 -11.03 9.59 -14.23
N ARG A 9 -10.26 10.44 -14.91
CA ARG A 9 -10.80 11.53 -15.73
C ARG A 9 -11.55 11.02 -16.96
N ILE A 10 -11.07 9.95 -17.58
CA ILE A 10 -11.70 9.32 -18.74
C ILE A 10 -13.04 8.70 -18.33
N THR A 11 -13.07 7.89 -17.27
CA THR A 11 -14.30 7.25 -16.77
C THR A 11 -15.34 8.28 -16.34
N ALA A 12 -14.93 9.35 -15.63
CA ALA A 12 -15.83 10.44 -15.25
C ALA A 12 -16.40 11.17 -16.48
N ARG A 13 -15.59 11.42 -17.51
CA ARG A 13 -16.05 12.04 -18.76
C ARG A 13 -17.03 11.14 -19.52
N PHE A 14 -16.76 9.84 -19.61
CA PHE A 14 -17.69 8.90 -20.24
C PHE A 14 -19.02 8.83 -19.51
N PHE A 15 -19.00 8.83 -18.18
CA PHE A 15 -20.22 8.90 -17.38
C PHE A 15 -20.98 10.21 -17.61
N GLN A 16 -20.29 11.36 -17.59
CA GLN A 16 -20.91 12.66 -17.87
C GLN A 16 -21.54 12.72 -19.26
N ILE A 17 -20.84 12.23 -20.29
CA ILE A 17 -21.35 12.16 -21.66
C ILE A 17 -22.57 11.24 -21.72
N GLY A 18 -22.53 10.08 -21.04
CA GLY A 18 -23.66 9.16 -20.96
C GLY A 18 -24.89 9.79 -20.31
N VAL A 19 -24.70 10.50 -19.18
CA VAL A 19 -25.79 11.26 -18.52
C VAL A 19 -26.33 12.37 -19.43
N LEU A 20 -25.45 13.09 -20.12
CA LEU A 20 -25.86 14.17 -21.03
C LEU A 20 -26.66 13.63 -22.23
N ALA A 21 -26.20 12.53 -22.82
CA ALA A 21 -26.88 11.85 -23.92
C ALA A 21 -28.25 11.31 -23.48
N PHE A 22 -28.32 10.74 -22.27
CA PHE A 22 -29.57 10.26 -21.69
C PHE A 22 -30.58 11.40 -21.45
N LEU A 23 -30.14 12.52 -20.86
CA LEU A 23 -30.97 13.71 -20.70
C LEU A 23 -31.44 14.27 -22.05
N GLY A 24 -30.55 14.32 -23.04
CA GLY A 24 -30.88 14.72 -24.41
C GLY A 24 -31.95 13.83 -25.03
N ALA A 25 -31.84 12.51 -24.85
CA ALA A 25 -32.83 11.55 -25.32
C ALA A 25 -34.19 11.75 -24.65
N ILE A 26 -34.25 12.01 -23.34
CA ILE A 26 -35.50 12.34 -22.64
C ILE A 26 -36.14 13.61 -23.22
N ILE A 27 -35.37 14.66 -23.46
CA ILE A 27 -35.88 15.93 -24.01
C ILE A 27 -36.47 15.70 -25.41
N VAL A 28 -35.72 15.02 -26.29
CA VAL A 28 -36.18 14.70 -27.65
C VAL A 28 -37.44 13.85 -27.61
N HIS A 29 -37.47 12.82 -26.77
CA HIS A 29 -38.63 11.95 -26.64
C HIS A 29 -39.87 12.72 -26.14
N THR A 30 -39.70 13.59 -25.15
CA THR A 30 -40.77 14.45 -24.64
C THR A 30 -41.29 15.40 -25.72
N LEU A 31 -40.41 15.98 -26.53
CA LEU A 31 -40.79 16.84 -27.66
C LEU A 31 -41.60 16.07 -28.72
N VAL A 32 -41.21 14.84 -29.04
CA VAL A 32 -41.95 13.98 -29.97
C VAL A 32 -43.35 13.67 -29.42
N MET A 33 -43.46 13.29 -28.14
CA MET A 33 -44.74 13.03 -27.49
C MET A 33 -45.66 14.27 -27.50
N VAL A 34 -45.10 15.45 -27.21
CA VAL A 34 -45.86 16.71 -27.28
C VAL A 34 -46.31 16.99 -28.72
N ALA A 35 -45.44 16.79 -29.71
CA ALA A 35 -45.80 16.99 -31.11
C ALA A 35 -46.89 16.02 -31.58
N GLU A 36 -46.80 14.74 -31.22
CA GLU A 36 -47.84 13.73 -31.50
C GLU A 36 -49.16 14.12 -30.83
N PHE A 37 -49.13 14.58 -29.58
CA PHE A 37 -50.33 15.03 -28.86
C PHE A 37 -51.02 16.19 -29.59
N TYR A 38 -50.27 17.22 -30.01
CA TYR A 38 -50.81 18.34 -30.80
C TYR A 38 -51.35 17.93 -32.18
N LEU A 39 -50.78 16.88 -32.78
CA LEU A 39 -51.21 16.37 -34.08
C LEU A 39 -52.51 15.57 -33.98
N VAL A 40 -52.72 14.84 -32.87
CA VAL A 40 -53.89 13.96 -32.68
C VAL A 40 -55.08 14.72 -32.10
N GLU A 41 -54.87 15.63 -31.14
CA GLU A 41 -55.93 16.36 -30.45
C GLU A 41 -55.80 17.87 -30.70
N ARG A 42 -56.71 18.44 -31.53
CA ARG A 42 -56.86 19.91 -31.71
C ARG A 42 -57.51 20.56 -30.48
N ILE A 43 -57.00 20.29 -29.29
CA ILE A 43 -57.51 20.84 -28.04
C ILE A 43 -56.76 22.15 -27.78
N GLU A 44 -57.50 23.24 -27.56
CA GLU A 44 -56.96 24.53 -27.10
C GLU A 44 -56.40 24.37 -25.68
N LEU A 45 -55.21 23.81 -25.56
CA LEU A 45 -54.53 23.68 -24.28
C LEU A 45 -54.09 25.06 -23.78
N ASN A 46 -54.63 25.46 -22.63
CA ASN A 46 -54.08 26.57 -21.88
C ASN A 46 -52.79 26.10 -21.19
N ILE A 47 -51.69 26.09 -21.94
CA ILE A 47 -50.36 25.55 -21.55
C ILE A 47 -49.93 26.04 -20.17
N ARG A 48 -50.35 27.24 -19.75
CA ARG A 48 -49.96 27.79 -18.46
C ARG A 48 -50.63 27.10 -17.26
N ASN A 49 -51.86 26.61 -17.41
CA ASN A 49 -52.65 26.07 -16.30
C ASN A 49 -52.75 24.53 -16.34
N ASP A 50 -52.75 23.93 -17.53
CA ASP A 50 -52.99 22.48 -17.68
C ASP A 50 -51.72 21.64 -17.85
N PHE A 51 -50.54 22.26 -17.95
CA PHE A 51 -49.28 21.54 -18.22
C PHE A 51 -48.93 20.50 -17.15
N LEU A 52 -49.12 20.82 -15.86
CA LEU A 52 -48.90 19.86 -14.78
C LEU A 52 -49.92 18.70 -14.83
N GLY A 53 -51.19 19.00 -15.15
CA GLY A 53 -52.24 17.98 -15.30
C GLY A 53 -52.00 17.06 -16.51
N ALA A 54 -51.49 17.61 -17.61
CA ALA A 54 -51.12 16.86 -18.80
C ALA A 54 -49.90 15.95 -18.56
N ILE A 55 -48.89 16.42 -17.81
CA ILE A 55 -47.73 15.60 -17.42
C ILE A 55 -48.12 14.48 -16.46
N ILE A 56 -49.08 14.72 -15.55
CA ILE A 56 -49.59 13.73 -14.58
C ILE A 56 -50.80 12.97 -15.15
N SER A 57 -51.03 13.02 -16.46
CA SER A 57 -52.11 12.26 -17.08
C SER A 57 -51.85 10.75 -16.92
N MET A 58 -52.93 9.98 -16.71
CA MET A 58 -52.93 8.52 -16.60
C MET A 58 -52.03 7.79 -17.63
N PRO A 59 -52.01 8.15 -18.93
CA PRO A 59 -51.14 7.49 -19.91
C PRO A 59 -49.65 7.83 -19.77
N MET A 60 -49.29 8.98 -19.18
CA MET A 60 -47.89 9.40 -19.01
C MET A 60 -47.24 8.83 -17.74
N LEU A 61 -48.05 8.40 -16.77
CA LEU A 61 -47.59 7.92 -15.47
C LEU A 61 -46.61 6.73 -15.54
N PRO A 62 -46.85 5.67 -16.35
CA PRO A 62 -45.89 4.56 -16.48
C PRO A 62 -44.52 5.01 -16.98
N MET A 63 -44.48 5.99 -17.88
CA MET A 63 -43.24 6.51 -18.46
C MET A 63 -42.45 7.31 -17.41
N LEU A 64 -43.13 8.14 -16.61
CA LEU A 64 -42.50 8.89 -15.51
C LEU A 64 -41.91 7.95 -14.45
N VAL A 65 -42.61 6.86 -14.13
CA VAL A 65 -42.10 5.81 -13.23
C VAL A 65 -40.84 5.14 -13.81
N ALA A 66 -40.84 4.81 -15.10
CA ALA A 66 -39.67 4.19 -15.76
C ALA A 66 -38.45 5.12 -15.75
N TYR A 67 -38.64 6.42 -16.02
CA TYR A 67 -37.55 7.40 -15.93
C TYR A 67 -37.04 7.60 -14.50
N GLY A 68 -37.95 7.70 -13.52
CA GLY A 68 -37.58 7.79 -12.12
C GLY A 68 -36.75 6.58 -11.65
N PHE A 69 -37.18 5.39 -12.03
CA PHE A 69 -36.44 4.14 -11.77
C PHE A 69 -35.05 4.16 -12.41
N LEU A 70 -34.95 4.57 -13.68
CA LEU A 70 -33.68 4.61 -14.39
C LEU A 70 -32.70 5.63 -13.79
N VAL A 71 -33.19 6.82 -13.41
CA VAL A 71 -32.39 7.82 -12.69
C VAL A 71 -31.91 7.28 -11.34
N ALA A 72 -32.78 6.60 -10.59
CA ALA A 72 -32.39 5.97 -9.33
C ALA A 72 -31.28 4.91 -9.55
N CYS A 73 -31.41 4.06 -10.58
CA CYS A 73 -30.38 3.09 -10.95
C CYS A 73 -29.05 3.78 -11.31
N LEU A 74 -29.08 4.85 -12.10
CA LEU A 74 -27.88 5.63 -12.46
C LEU A 74 -27.19 6.22 -11.22
N LEU A 75 -27.96 6.77 -10.28
CA LEU A 75 -27.42 7.32 -9.03
C LEU A 75 -26.77 6.23 -8.16
N VAL A 76 -27.41 5.07 -8.04
CA VAL A 76 -26.85 3.93 -7.30
C VAL A 76 -25.57 3.43 -7.95
N LEU A 77 -25.57 3.29 -9.28
CA LEU A 77 -24.39 2.82 -10.03
C LEU A 77 -23.24 3.82 -9.91
N TRP A 78 -23.54 5.13 -9.95
CA TRP A 78 -22.56 6.19 -9.74
C TRP A 78 -21.93 6.10 -8.35
N HIS A 79 -22.74 5.93 -7.31
CA HIS A 79 -22.24 5.80 -5.94
C HIS A 79 -21.31 4.60 -5.80
N ARG A 80 -21.73 3.42 -6.29
CA ARG A 80 -20.93 2.19 -6.26
C ARG A 80 -19.63 2.31 -7.04
N THR A 81 -19.68 2.95 -8.21
CA THR A 81 -18.48 3.17 -9.05
C THR A 81 -17.50 4.12 -8.35
N ARG A 82 -18.01 5.18 -7.73
CA ARG A 82 -17.18 6.14 -6.98
C ARG A 82 -16.48 5.49 -5.80
N GLU A 83 -17.18 4.65 -5.02
CA GLU A 83 -16.59 3.90 -3.91
C GLU A 83 -15.51 2.94 -4.39
N ALA A 84 -15.83 2.08 -5.37
CA ALA A 84 -14.87 1.12 -5.92
C ALA A 84 -13.61 1.81 -6.48
N LEU A 85 -13.77 3.01 -7.03
CA LEU A 85 -12.67 3.80 -7.57
C LEU A 85 -11.79 4.41 -6.48
N ILE A 86 -12.39 4.92 -5.39
CA ILE A 86 -11.63 5.42 -4.23
C ILE A 86 -10.83 4.26 -3.62
N ASP A 87 -11.46 3.11 -3.44
CA ASP A 87 -10.80 1.91 -2.91
C ASP A 87 -9.65 1.45 -3.80
N ALA A 88 -9.85 1.40 -5.12
CA ALA A 88 -8.82 1.05 -6.08
C ALA A 88 -7.63 2.03 -6.01
N HIS A 89 -7.90 3.34 -5.92
CA HIS A 89 -6.86 4.35 -5.80
C HIS A 89 -6.07 4.25 -4.49
N GLN A 90 -6.76 4.00 -3.37
CA GLN A 90 -6.08 3.77 -2.09
C GLN A 90 -5.20 2.53 -2.12
N ARG A 91 -5.66 1.44 -2.76
CA ARG A 91 -4.86 0.23 -2.96
C ARG A 91 -3.62 0.52 -3.81
N GLU A 92 -3.77 1.23 -4.93
CA GLU A 92 -2.61 1.63 -5.75
C GLU A 92 -1.60 2.44 -4.95
N LEU A 93 -2.06 3.42 -4.16
CA LEU A 93 -1.18 4.23 -3.30
C LEU A 93 -0.48 3.39 -2.24
N SER A 94 -1.15 2.41 -1.64
CA SER A 94 -0.53 1.53 -0.66
C SER A 94 0.57 0.67 -1.30
N ILE A 95 0.32 0.12 -2.49
CA ILE A 95 1.30 -0.67 -3.25
C ILE A 95 2.49 0.20 -3.68
N GLU A 96 2.25 1.44 -4.10
CA GLU A 96 3.31 2.37 -4.49
C GLU A 96 4.18 2.76 -3.28
N LYS A 97 3.56 3.01 -2.11
CA LYS A 97 4.28 3.24 -0.86
C LYS A 97 5.11 2.03 -0.44
N GLU A 98 4.55 0.82 -0.50
CA GLU A 98 5.28 -0.41 -0.21
C GLU A 98 6.48 -0.60 -1.14
N LYS A 99 6.29 -0.35 -2.44
CA LYS A 99 7.39 -0.38 -3.42
C LYS A 99 8.47 0.66 -3.11
N ALA A 100 8.09 1.89 -2.80
CA ALA A 100 9.04 2.96 -2.47
C ALA A 100 9.85 2.64 -1.21
N VAL A 101 9.18 2.17 -0.15
CA VAL A 101 9.84 1.72 1.09
C VAL A 101 10.77 0.55 0.79
N ARG A 102 10.33 -0.40 -0.03
CA ARG A 102 11.14 -1.56 -0.40
C ARG A 102 12.40 -1.17 -1.16
N THR A 103 12.28 -0.29 -2.16
CA THR A 103 13.43 0.22 -2.92
C THR A 103 14.37 1.01 -2.00
N ALA A 104 13.84 1.90 -1.16
CA ALA A 104 14.67 2.63 -0.20
C ALA A 104 15.42 1.71 0.77
N MET A 105 14.79 0.63 1.24
CA MET A 105 15.46 -0.35 2.09
C MET A 105 16.49 -1.18 1.35
N GLN A 106 16.26 -1.54 0.08
CA GLN A 106 17.26 -2.21 -0.75
C GLN A 106 18.47 -1.30 -0.97
N ASP A 107 18.26 -0.03 -1.28
CA ASP A 107 19.34 0.96 -1.47
C ASP A 107 20.13 1.17 -0.17
N LEU A 108 19.43 1.31 0.97
CA LEU A 108 20.07 1.45 2.28
C LEU A 108 20.87 0.20 2.64
N THR A 109 20.31 -0.98 2.40
CA THR A 109 20.97 -2.26 2.65
C THR A 109 22.21 -2.43 1.77
N ALA A 110 22.12 -2.11 0.49
CA ALA A 110 23.24 -2.15 -0.44
C ALA A 110 24.35 -1.16 -0.02
N SER A 111 23.97 0.05 0.40
CA SER A 111 24.92 1.05 0.90
C SER A 111 25.62 0.58 2.18
N LEU A 112 24.88 0.00 3.13
CA LEU A 112 25.43 -0.52 4.37
C LEU A 112 26.36 -1.71 4.09
N ALA A 113 25.91 -2.66 3.28
CA ALA A 113 26.70 -3.83 2.89
C ALA A 113 28.01 -3.42 2.19
N GLY A 114 27.96 -2.43 1.30
CA GLY A 114 29.15 -1.88 0.64
C GLY A 114 30.15 -1.32 1.65
N LYS A 115 29.71 -0.49 2.60
CA LYS A 115 30.58 0.08 3.65
C LYS A 115 31.19 -1.00 4.56
N ILE A 116 30.40 -1.98 5.00
CA ILE A 116 30.90 -3.06 5.84
C ILE A 116 31.90 -3.92 5.05
N THR A 117 31.63 -4.22 3.77
CA THR A 117 32.53 -4.99 2.91
C THR A 117 33.90 -4.32 2.78
N VAL A 118 33.93 -3.01 2.52
CA VAL A 118 35.19 -2.24 2.41
C VAL A 118 35.99 -2.32 3.70
N HIS A 119 35.38 -2.04 4.86
CA HIS A 119 36.08 -2.11 6.15
C HIS A 119 36.53 -3.53 6.50
N ASN A 120 35.72 -4.55 6.20
CA ASN A 120 36.10 -5.93 6.45
C ASN A 120 37.29 -6.36 5.57
N ALA A 121 37.32 -5.92 4.30
CA ALA A 121 38.45 -6.15 3.41
C ALA A 121 39.73 -5.46 3.90
N GLU A 122 39.63 -4.24 4.45
CA GLU A 122 40.74 -3.54 5.08
C GLU A 122 41.29 -4.32 6.29
N ILE A 123 40.40 -4.83 7.16
CA ILE A 123 40.79 -5.66 8.30
C ILE A 123 41.49 -6.93 7.82
N LEU A 124 40.91 -7.68 6.87
CA LEU A 124 41.52 -8.89 6.33
C LEU A 124 42.90 -8.62 5.70
N LYS A 125 43.05 -7.50 4.98
CA LYS A 125 44.33 -7.05 4.43
C LYS A 125 45.34 -6.71 5.54
N TRP A 126 44.90 -6.08 6.62
CA TRP A 126 45.77 -5.81 7.76
C TRP A 126 46.20 -7.11 8.46
N ILE A 127 45.29 -8.07 8.64
CA ILE A 127 45.59 -9.39 9.21
C ILE A 127 46.65 -10.11 8.37
N SER A 128 46.48 -10.14 7.04
CA SER A 128 47.44 -10.81 6.14
C SER A 128 48.82 -10.14 6.18
N LEU A 129 48.89 -8.81 6.26
CA LEU A 129 50.14 -8.07 6.42
C LEU A 129 50.84 -8.36 7.75
N GLN A 130 50.10 -8.47 8.87
CA GLN A 130 50.70 -8.82 10.17
C GLN A 130 51.23 -10.26 10.18
N LYS A 131 50.47 -11.21 9.62
CA LYS A 131 50.91 -12.61 9.48
C LYS A 131 52.18 -12.72 8.63
N GLY A 132 52.26 -12.00 7.51
CA GLY A 132 53.46 -11.95 6.66
C GLY A 132 54.70 -11.36 7.35
N ARG A 133 54.51 -10.57 8.42
CA ARG A 133 55.58 -10.04 9.27
C ARG A 133 55.92 -10.95 10.46
N GLY A 134 55.36 -12.16 10.51
CA GLY A 134 55.58 -13.13 11.61
C GLY A 134 54.90 -12.75 12.92
N ARG A 135 53.95 -11.80 12.91
CA ARG A 135 53.19 -11.42 14.11
C ARG A 135 51.94 -12.27 14.23
N GLN A 136 51.68 -12.78 15.43
CA GLN A 136 50.43 -13.47 15.74
C GLN A 136 49.27 -12.45 15.78
N VAL A 137 48.20 -12.78 15.06
CA VAL A 137 46.93 -12.05 15.10
C VAL A 137 45.94 -12.88 15.92
N SER A 138 45.04 -12.22 16.64
CA SER A 138 43.97 -12.90 17.38
C SER A 138 43.08 -13.71 16.44
N GLU A 139 42.99 -15.02 16.67
CA GLU A 139 42.12 -15.93 15.90
C GLU A 139 40.65 -15.49 15.97
N ARG A 140 40.23 -14.90 17.09
CA ARG A 140 38.86 -14.38 17.26
C ARG A 140 38.55 -13.26 16.28
N LEU A 141 39.53 -12.39 16.00
CA LEU A 141 39.35 -11.27 15.06
C LEU A 141 39.25 -11.79 13.63
N GLU A 142 40.11 -12.73 13.25
CA GLU A 142 40.09 -13.34 11.92
C GLU A 142 38.78 -14.10 11.68
N HIS A 143 38.35 -14.91 12.63
CA HIS A 143 37.09 -15.63 12.56
C HIS A 143 35.89 -14.68 12.47
N ALA A 144 35.87 -13.60 13.27
CA ALA A 144 34.81 -12.59 13.20
C ALA A 144 34.78 -11.90 11.82
N SER A 145 35.93 -11.53 11.26
CA SER A 145 36.00 -10.94 9.91
C SER A 145 35.54 -11.90 8.81
N GLN A 146 35.85 -13.20 8.93
CA GLN A 146 35.35 -14.21 8.00
C GLN A 146 33.83 -14.40 8.13
N GLN A 147 33.29 -14.42 9.35
CA GLN A 147 31.84 -14.49 9.57
C GLN A 147 31.10 -13.27 9.00
N ILE A 148 31.66 -12.06 9.13
CA ILE A 148 31.10 -10.86 8.51
C ILE A 148 31.07 -11.00 6.97
N ALA A 149 32.13 -11.55 6.36
CA ALA A 149 32.16 -11.77 4.92
C ALA A 149 31.08 -12.76 4.45
N MET A 150 30.89 -13.87 5.18
CA MET A 150 29.84 -14.84 4.90
C MET A 150 28.44 -14.23 5.06
N ALA A 151 28.19 -13.53 6.16
CA ALA A 151 26.90 -12.89 6.40
C ALA A 151 26.56 -11.84 5.32
N LEU A 152 27.55 -11.07 4.83
CA LEU A 152 27.35 -10.13 3.73
C LEU A 152 27.05 -10.81 2.40
N HIS A 153 27.67 -11.98 2.15
CA HIS A 153 27.40 -12.79 0.98
C HIS A 153 25.95 -13.27 0.97
N ASP A 154 25.49 -13.88 2.06
CA ASP A 154 24.12 -14.37 2.24
C ASP A 154 23.10 -13.23 2.11
N LEU A 155 23.41 -12.07 2.70
CA LEU A 155 22.55 -10.89 2.68
C LEU A 155 22.45 -10.29 1.27
N SER A 156 23.53 -10.35 0.48
CA SER A 156 23.50 -9.97 -0.92
C SER A 156 22.64 -10.94 -1.74
N GLU A 157 22.77 -12.25 -1.54
CA GLU A 157 21.98 -13.25 -2.25
C GLU A 157 20.48 -13.08 -1.95
N LEU A 158 20.14 -12.85 -0.69
CA LEU A 158 18.75 -12.64 -0.27
C LEU A 158 18.14 -11.36 -0.88
N ALA A 159 18.94 -10.28 -0.97
CA ALA A 159 18.52 -9.01 -1.53
C ALA A 159 18.30 -9.05 -3.06
N PHE A 160 19.01 -9.95 -3.78
CA PHE A 160 18.92 -10.09 -5.23
C PHE A 160 17.97 -11.20 -5.71
N VAL A 161 17.84 -12.31 -4.97
CA VAL A 161 17.05 -13.48 -5.40
C VAL A 161 15.59 -13.40 -4.98
N THR A 162 15.28 -12.78 -3.84
CA THR A 162 13.90 -12.77 -3.35
C THR A 162 13.21 -11.44 -3.57
N GLY A 163 12.13 -11.52 -4.33
CA GLY A 163 11.04 -10.59 -4.38
C GLY A 163 10.36 -10.33 -3.02
N TYR A 164 11.06 -10.20 -1.88
CA TYR A 164 10.61 -10.08 -0.48
C TYR A 164 9.09 -10.02 -0.30
N GLN A 165 8.44 -11.19 -0.28
CA GLN A 165 6.98 -11.30 -0.15
C GLN A 165 6.48 -11.15 1.30
N ASN A 166 7.34 -11.05 2.31
CA ASN A 166 6.93 -10.70 3.68
C ASN A 166 8.13 -10.48 4.64
N PRO A 167 8.49 -9.24 5.00
CA PRO A 167 9.61 -8.99 5.92
C PRO A 167 9.37 -9.51 7.35
N ALA A 168 8.11 -9.68 7.77
CA ALA A 168 7.76 -10.15 9.12
C ALA A 168 8.14 -11.62 9.39
N ARG A 169 8.13 -12.47 8.35
CA ARG A 169 8.50 -13.90 8.50
C ARG A 169 10.00 -14.13 8.57
N LEU A 170 10.79 -13.29 7.90
CA LEU A 170 12.25 -13.42 7.91
C LEU A 170 12.85 -12.97 9.24
N LEU A 171 12.33 -11.92 9.86
CA LEU A 171 12.73 -11.55 11.23
C LEU A 171 12.39 -12.64 12.26
N GLN A 172 11.25 -13.34 12.10
CA GLN A 172 10.95 -14.50 12.94
C GLN A 172 11.91 -15.66 12.71
N HIS A 173 12.36 -15.91 11.48
CA HIS A 173 13.32 -16.97 11.18
C HIS A 173 14.73 -16.65 11.70
N SER A 174 15.21 -15.43 11.47
CA SER A 174 16.53 -14.99 11.94
C SER A 174 16.60 -14.91 13.48
N VAL A 175 15.54 -14.46 14.14
CA VAL A 175 15.48 -14.44 15.62
C VAL A 175 15.37 -15.86 16.19
N SER A 176 14.65 -16.78 15.53
CA SER A 176 14.52 -18.18 15.96
C SER A 176 15.81 -18.99 15.76
N GLU A 177 16.60 -18.70 14.73
CA GLU A 177 17.93 -19.32 14.53
C GLU A 177 19.00 -18.76 15.47
N LEU A 178 18.82 -17.54 15.98
CA LEU A 178 19.69 -16.95 17.00
C LEU A 178 19.35 -17.42 18.44
N THR A 179 18.24 -18.16 18.64
CA THR A 179 17.79 -18.59 19.98
C THR A 179 18.27 -19.95 20.52
N PRO A 180 18.97 -20.88 19.82
CA PRO A 180 19.37 -22.13 20.44
C PRO A 180 20.74 -22.08 21.17
N LEU A 181 21.38 -20.91 21.33
CA LEU A 181 22.68 -20.82 22.03
C LEU A 181 22.60 -20.34 23.49
N THR A 182 21.42 -20.08 24.04
CA THR A 182 21.28 -19.60 25.43
C THR A 182 20.94 -20.68 26.47
N HIS A 183 20.85 -21.97 26.10
CA HIS A 183 20.44 -23.02 27.06
C HIS A 183 21.36 -24.24 27.23
N ALA A 184 22.56 -24.27 26.64
CA ALA A 184 23.53 -25.34 26.89
C ALA A 184 24.68 -24.86 27.80
N GLY A 185 24.45 -24.79 29.12
CA GLY A 185 25.49 -24.38 30.05
C GLY A 185 25.11 -24.34 31.54
N GLY A 186 24.29 -25.28 32.01
CA GLY A 186 24.02 -25.43 33.44
C GLY A 186 25.05 -26.33 34.14
N ARG A 187 25.96 -25.74 34.94
CA ARG A 187 26.47 -26.19 36.26
C ARG A 187 27.65 -25.29 36.68
N SER A 188 27.42 -24.35 37.59
CA SER A 188 27.60 -24.48 39.05
C SER A 188 29.06 -24.61 39.47
N LEU A 189 29.62 -23.49 39.97
CA LEU A 189 30.63 -23.51 41.02
C LEU A 189 30.40 -22.30 41.94
N VAL A 190 29.98 -22.63 43.15
CA VAL A 190 29.86 -21.80 44.34
C VAL A 190 31.26 -21.49 44.88
N THR A 191 31.52 -20.22 45.26
CA THR A 191 32.15 -19.78 46.54
C THR A 191 32.25 -18.26 46.53
N VAL A 192 31.44 -17.54 47.34
CA VAL A 192 31.79 -16.98 48.67
C VAL A 192 32.89 -15.92 48.60
N ASN A 193 32.54 -14.65 48.84
CA ASN A 193 33.08 -13.98 50.01
C ASN A 193 32.15 -12.90 50.58
N LYS A 194 31.98 -12.98 51.90
CA LYS A 194 31.18 -12.16 52.80
C LYS A 194 32.17 -11.43 53.71
N SER A 195 32.29 -10.12 53.58
CA SER A 195 32.87 -9.22 54.59
C SER A 195 32.73 -7.78 54.06
N ALA A 196 31.75 -7.03 54.56
CA ALA A 196 31.90 -6.14 55.71
C ALA A 196 32.48 -4.78 55.31
N HIS A 197 31.61 -3.77 55.20
CA HIS A 197 31.80 -2.56 56.00
C HIS A 197 30.48 -1.82 56.19
N GLU A 198 30.05 -1.79 57.45
CA GLU A 198 29.08 -0.87 58.03
C GLU A 198 29.54 0.58 57.85
N GLY A 199 28.60 1.53 57.87
CA GLY A 199 28.95 2.93 58.17
C GLY A 199 27.97 4.00 57.72
N THR A 200 26.82 4.08 58.41
CA THR A 200 26.18 5.32 58.94
C THR A 200 25.99 6.53 58.00
N GLY A 201 24.76 6.92 57.65
CA GLY A 201 23.95 7.87 58.43
C GLY A 201 23.68 9.10 57.54
N SER A 202 22.65 9.93 57.68
CA SER A 202 21.57 10.10 58.64
C SER A 202 20.48 10.87 57.90
N ALA A 203 19.21 10.61 58.22
CA ALA A 203 18.11 11.50 57.91
C ALA A 203 18.13 12.71 58.86
N ASN A 204 17.93 13.91 58.30
CA ASN A 204 16.96 14.92 58.76
C ASN A 204 16.78 15.97 57.66
#